data_AF-A0A3M1H9W9-F1
#
_entry.id   AF-A0A3M1H9W9-F1
#
_cell.length_a   1.000
_cell.length_b   1.000
_cell.length_c   1.000
_cell.angle_alpha   90.00
_cell.angle_beta   90.00
_cell.angle_gamma   90.00
#
_symmetry.space_group_name_H-M   'P 1'
#
loop_
_entity.id
_entity.type
_entity.pdbx_description
1 polymer ?
#
loop_
_entity_poly.entity_id
_entity_poly.type
_entity_poly.pdbx_seq_one_letter_code
_entity_poly.pdbx_strand_id
1 'polypeptide(L)'
;LILNPVLACLAGGRNKMLASKAYDLYNGELFPYGLMIETPKTIRDVSKAEVPLWLHRFGGYGVVKNPYSNAGQGVYIITNEKELEEFMNQEYEYDQFIVQSLIGNYRWSTFSEAGVFYHVGTMPNKKNNIYVADLRFMVGSGPEGFYPLAIYSRRSKVPLAEKLDGSVSPWDMLGTNLSFKKPDGTWDTDSSRLLLMDRKDFNILGIGLDDLIDAYIQTVLSVIAIDKMAKTLINSKGKFRKKLFRSLNGDEKLLQEIME
;
A
#
# COMPACT_ATOMS: atom_id res chain seq x y z
N LEU A 1 11.01 22.80 7.14
CA LEU A 1 10.54 22.33 5.81
C LEU A 1 10.56 20.79 5.83
N ILE A 2 9.45 20.14 5.48
CA ILE A 2 9.50 18.71 5.08
C ILE A 2 9.83 18.72 3.59
N LEU A 3 11.09 18.41 3.25
CA LEU A 3 11.64 18.40 1.90
C LEU A 3 12.00 16.97 1.52
N ASN A 4 11.02 16.16 1.13
CA ASN A 4 11.33 14.90 0.47
C ASN A 4 11.68 15.20 -0.99
N PRO A 5 12.89 14.85 -1.47
CA PRO A 5 13.28 15.09 -2.85
C PRO A 5 12.35 14.34 -3.82
N VAL A 6 12.14 14.88 -5.02
CA VAL A 6 11.43 14.18 -6.11
C VAL A 6 12.03 12.79 -6.36
N LEU A 7 13.35 12.66 -6.22
CA LEU A 7 14.06 11.39 -6.29
C LEU A 7 13.51 10.35 -5.31
N ALA A 8 13.23 10.73 -4.06
CA ALA A 8 12.68 9.82 -3.06
C ALA A 8 11.24 9.40 -3.41
N CYS A 9 10.45 10.31 -3.98
CA CYS A 9 9.13 9.99 -4.51
C CYS A 9 9.22 8.95 -5.64
N LEU A 10 10.12 9.15 -6.61
CA LEU A 10 10.34 8.23 -7.72
C LEU A 10 10.89 6.88 -7.25
N ALA A 11 11.82 6.87 -6.29
CA ALA A 11 12.48 5.67 -5.77
C ALA A 11 11.56 4.74 -4.95
N GLY A 12 10.35 5.18 -4.62
CA GLY A 12 9.38 4.34 -3.91
C GLY A 12 8.39 5.13 -3.05
N GLY A 13 8.73 6.35 -2.65
CA GLY A 13 7.87 7.14 -1.75
C GLY A 13 6.49 7.47 -2.33
N ARG A 14 6.38 7.60 -3.66
CA ARG A 14 5.12 7.77 -4.40
C ARG A 14 5.01 6.87 -5.63
N ASN A 15 5.88 5.86 -5.72
CA ASN A 15 5.94 4.92 -6.84
C ASN A 15 5.90 3.50 -6.29
N LYS A 16 4.71 2.88 -6.29
CA LYS A 16 4.53 1.55 -5.66
C LYS A 16 5.33 0.46 -6.36
N MET A 17 5.58 0.59 -7.66
CA MET A 17 6.38 -0.35 -8.45
C MET A 17 7.82 -0.38 -7.93
N LEU A 18 8.42 0.80 -7.76
CA LEU A 18 9.78 0.94 -7.24
C LEU A 18 9.89 0.66 -5.75
N ALA A 19 8.87 0.99 -4.96
CA ALA A 19 8.82 0.59 -3.56
C ALA A 19 8.91 -0.94 -3.42
N SER A 20 8.09 -1.69 -4.16
CA SER A 20 8.12 -3.17 -4.12
C SER A 20 9.47 -3.74 -4.56
N LYS A 21 10.11 -3.17 -5.59
CA LYS A 21 11.47 -3.58 -6.01
C LYS A 21 12.54 -3.22 -4.96
N ALA A 22 12.43 -2.05 -4.34
CA ALA A 22 13.34 -1.61 -3.28
C ALA A 22 13.26 -2.51 -2.04
N TYR A 23 12.04 -2.89 -1.63
CA TYR A 23 11.81 -3.77 -0.49
C TYR A 23 12.40 -5.17 -0.75
N ASP A 24 12.15 -5.75 -1.92
CA ASP A 24 12.70 -7.06 -2.27
C ASP A 24 14.23 -7.09 -2.29
N LEU A 25 14.86 -6.05 -2.87
CA LEU A 25 16.32 -5.94 -2.89
C LEU A 25 16.88 -5.81 -1.48
N TYR A 26 16.28 -4.98 -0.64
CA TYR A 26 16.76 -4.80 0.73
C TYR A 26 16.49 -6.02 1.61
N ASN A 27 15.37 -6.73 1.41
CA ASN A 27 15.11 -8.01 2.07
C ASN A 27 16.18 -9.06 1.77
N GLY A 28 16.74 -9.06 0.55
CA GLY A 28 17.90 -9.89 0.23
C GLY A 28 19.14 -9.59 1.08
N GLU A 29 19.35 -8.31 1.44
CA GLU A 29 20.43 -7.91 2.35
C GLU A 29 20.11 -8.21 3.83
N LEU A 30 18.83 -8.15 4.21
CA LEU A 30 18.38 -8.35 5.59
C LEU A 30 18.27 -9.82 5.99
N PHE A 31 18.19 -10.74 5.01
CA PHE A 31 18.02 -12.18 5.23
C PHE A 31 18.96 -12.78 6.30
N PRO A 32 20.28 -12.48 6.33
CA PRO A 32 21.19 -13.04 7.34
C PRO A 32 20.90 -12.58 8.78
N TYR A 33 20.16 -11.47 8.95
CA TYR A 33 19.84 -10.87 10.24
C TYR A 33 18.46 -11.27 10.75
N GLY A 34 17.72 -12.09 10.00
CA GLY A 34 16.36 -12.50 10.37
C GLY A 34 15.33 -11.36 10.32
N LEU A 35 15.65 -10.27 9.62
CA LEU A 35 14.74 -9.13 9.41
C LEU A 35 14.16 -9.17 8.00
N MET A 36 12.94 -8.67 7.84
CA MET A 36 12.33 -8.47 6.53
C MET A 36 11.27 -7.38 6.58
N ILE A 37 11.14 -6.65 5.47
CA ILE A 37 9.99 -5.81 5.17
C ILE A 37 8.85 -6.72 4.72
N GLU A 38 7.77 -6.72 5.47
CA GLU A 38 6.61 -7.56 5.20
C GLU A 38 5.65 -6.86 4.23
N THR A 39 5.25 -7.57 3.18
CA THR A 39 4.23 -7.09 2.24
C THR A 39 3.33 -8.24 1.81
N PRO A 40 2.06 -7.96 1.43
CA PRO A 40 1.27 -8.94 0.72
C PRO A 40 1.98 -9.37 -0.57
N LYS A 41 1.74 -10.59 -1.04
CA LYS A 41 2.31 -11.08 -2.29
C LYS A 41 1.96 -10.10 -3.40
N THR A 42 3.00 -9.54 -4.03
CA THR A 42 2.87 -8.49 -5.03
C THR A 42 3.46 -8.98 -6.35
N ILE A 43 2.64 -8.98 -7.40
CA ILE A 43 3.07 -9.18 -8.77
C ILE A 43 3.26 -7.80 -9.39
N ARG A 44 4.42 -7.61 -10.02
CA ARG A 44 4.88 -6.35 -10.59
C ARG A 44 4.80 -6.40 -12.11
N ASP A 45 4.91 -5.22 -12.72
CA ASP A 45 5.03 -5.05 -14.17
C ASP A 45 3.87 -5.72 -14.95
N VAL A 46 2.66 -5.70 -14.37
CA VAL A 46 1.49 -6.41 -14.91
C VAL A 46 0.77 -5.51 -15.90
N SER A 47 0.60 -5.95 -17.15
CA SER A 47 -0.26 -5.25 -18.10
C SER A 47 -1.74 -5.47 -17.78
N LYS A 48 -2.62 -4.55 -18.21
CA LYS A 48 -4.08 -4.68 -18.01
C LYS A 48 -4.61 -6.06 -18.46
N ALA A 49 -4.13 -6.56 -19.60
CA ALA A 49 -4.56 -7.84 -20.17
C ALA A 49 -4.18 -9.06 -19.31
N GLU A 50 -3.12 -8.95 -18.49
CA GLU A 50 -2.65 -10.02 -17.61
C GLU A 50 -3.34 -10.03 -16.25
N VAL A 51 -4.07 -8.97 -15.88
CA VAL A 51 -4.74 -8.85 -14.57
C VAL A 51 -5.63 -10.06 -14.26
N PRO A 52 -6.53 -10.53 -15.16
CA PRO A 52 -7.38 -11.69 -14.89
C PRO A 52 -6.58 -12.97 -14.54
N LEU A 53 -5.45 -13.19 -15.22
CA LEU A 53 -4.58 -14.35 -14.99
C LEU A 53 -4.02 -14.36 -13.56
N TRP A 54 -3.56 -13.20 -13.08
CA TRP A 54 -3.00 -13.06 -11.74
C TRP A 54 -4.06 -13.15 -10.65
N LEU A 55 -5.25 -12.60 -10.88
CA LEU A 55 -6.38 -12.76 -9.95
C LEU A 55 -6.82 -14.23 -9.84
N HIS A 56 -6.89 -14.94 -10.97
CA HIS A 56 -7.17 -16.38 -10.97
C HIS A 56 -6.11 -17.15 -10.15
N ARG A 57 -4.82 -16.81 -10.32
CA ARG A 57 -3.74 -17.40 -9.49
C ARG A 57 -3.90 -17.11 -8.00
N PHE A 58 -4.49 -15.98 -7.63
CA PHE A 58 -4.81 -15.64 -6.23
C PHE A 58 -6.14 -16.22 -5.73
N GLY A 59 -6.83 -17.06 -6.52
CA GLY A 59 -8.09 -17.67 -6.11
C GLY A 59 -9.32 -16.81 -6.44
N GLY A 60 -9.21 -15.90 -7.39
CA GLY A 60 -10.31 -15.08 -7.92
C GLY A 60 -10.41 -13.69 -7.31
N TYR A 61 -9.64 -13.38 -6.27
CA TYR A 61 -9.67 -12.07 -5.60
C TYR A 61 -8.30 -11.41 -5.58
N GLY A 62 -8.28 -10.09 -5.47
CA GLY A 62 -7.03 -9.35 -5.37
C GLY A 62 -7.23 -7.85 -5.33
N VAL A 63 -6.11 -7.15 -5.19
CA VAL A 63 -6.06 -5.70 -5.28
C VAL A 63 -5.17 -5.31 -6.45
N VAL A 64 -5.75 -4.62 -7.42
CA VAL A 64 -5.02 -4.05 -8.56
C VAL A 64 -4.73 -2.59 -8.26
N LYS A 65 -3.49 -2.15 -8.44
CA LYS A 65 -3.11 -0.76 -8.16
C LYS A 65 -2.37 -0.16 -9.35
N ASN A 66 -2.79 1.03 -9.74
CA ASN A 66 -1.94 1.94 -10.47
C ASN A 66 -0.75 2.33 -9.56
N PRO A 67 0.50 2.10 -9.98
CA PRO A 67 1.64 2.32 -9.12
C PRO A 67 1.90 3.80 -8.80
N TYR A 68 1.40 4.73 -9.61
CA TYR A 68 1.74 6.16 -9.59
C TYR A 68 0.64 7.04 -8.97
N SER A 69 -0.60 6.55 -8.89
CA SER A 69 -1.72 7.27 -8.26
C SER A 69 -1.60 7.37 -6.73
N ASN A 70 -2.19 8.41 -6.13
CA ASN A 70 -2.12 8.71 -4.70
C ASN A 70 -3.51 8.95 -4.06
N ALA A 71 -3.54 9.08 -2.73
CA ALA A 71 -4.75 9.40 -1.95
C ALA A 71 -5.92 8.42 -2.17
N GLY A 72 -5.63 7.13 -2.28
CA GLY A 72 -6.62 6.08 -2.50
C GLY A 72 -7.13 5.97 -3.94
N GLN A 73 -6.71 6.86 -4.84
CA GLN A 73 -7.02 6.73 -6.26
C GLN A 73 -6.16 5.66 -6.92
N GLY A 74 -6.69 5.04 -7.97
CA GLY A 74 -5.99 3.98 -8.71
C GLY A 74 -5.78 2.72 -7.87
N VAL A 75 -6.68 2.43 -6.92
CA VAL A 75 -6.71 1.18 -6.16
C VAL A 75 -8.06 0.52 -6.42
N TYR A 76 -8.02 -0.67 -7.00
CA TYR A 76 -9.20 -1.43 -7.39
C TYR A 76 -9.19 -2.74 -6.61
N ILE A 77 -10.22 -2.96 -5.81
CA ILE A 77 -10.37 -4.18 -5.02
C ILE A 77 -11.35 -5.05 -5.78
N ILE A 78 -10.91 -6.23 -6.20
CA ILE A 78 -11.68 -7.15 -7.03
C ILE A 78 -12.00 -8.38 -6.20
N THR A 79 -13.29 -8.56 -5.95
CA THR A 79 -13.90 -9.60 -5.11
C THR A 79 -14.95 -10.42 -5.85
N ASN A 80 -15.26 -10.07 -7.10
CA ASN A 80 -16.20 -10.78 -7.96
C ASN A 80 -15.95 -10.41 -9.43
N GLU A 81 -16.58 -11.18 -10.34
CA GLU A 81 -16.41 -11.01 -11.79
C GLU A 81 -16.90 -9.65 -12.28
N LYS A 82 -17.98 -9.12 -11.70
CA LYS A 82 -18.53 -7.82 -12.09
C LYS A 82 -17.50 -6.70 -11.87
N GLU A 83 -16.81 -6.69 -10.74
CA GLU A 83 -15.74 -5.72 -10.44
C GLU A 83 -14.54 -5.88 -11.38
N LEU A 84 -14.22 -7.13 -11.78
CA LEU A 84 -13.20 -7.38 -12.78
C LEU A 84 -13.62 -6.82 -14.14
N GLU A 85 -14.84 -7.09 -14.60
CA GLU A 85 -15.39 -6.55 -15.85
C GLU A 85 -15.39 -5.02 -15.85
N GLU A 86 -15.80 -4.39 -14.76
CA GLU A 86 -15.76 -2.93 -14.59
C GLU A 86 -14.33 -2.38 -14.72
N PHE A 87 -13.34 -3.03 -14.08
CA PHE A 87 -11.93 -2.68 -14.23
C PHE A 87 -11.44 -2.86 -15.68
N MET A 88 -11.81 -3.99 -16.32
CA MET A 88 -11.37 -4.30 -17.68
C MET A 88 -12.01 -3.39 -18.74
N ASN A 89 -13.18 -2.82 -18.48
CA ASN A 89 -13.85 -1.90 -19.40
C ASN A 89 -13.39 -0.44 -19.26
N GLN A 90 -12.68 -0.09 -18.19
CA GLN A 90 -12.19 1.27 -17.96
C GLN A 90 -10.89 1.56 -18.73
N GLU A 91 -10.72 2.79 -19.21
CA GLU A 91 -9.44 3.27 -19.74
C GLU A 91 -8.56 3.84 -18.62
N TYR A 92 -7.25 3.60 -18.73
CA TYR A 92 -6.25 4.04 -17.76
C TYR A 92 -5.16 4.83 -18.47
N GLU A 93 -4.61 5.83 -17.77
CA GLU A 93 -3.54 6.68 -18.28
C GLU A 93 -2.21 5.92 -18.41
N TYR A 94 -1.97 4.96 -17.53
CA TYR A 94 -0.75 4.17 -17.43
C TYR A 94 -1.03 2.71 -17.77
N ASP A 95 -0.02 2.03 -18.31
CA ASP A 95 -0.15 0.70 -18.89
C ASP A 95 0.27 -0.42 -17.93
N GLN A 96 1.01 -0.07 -16.87
CA GLN A 96 1.49 -1.04 -15.89
C GLN A 96 0.77 -0.93 -14.53
N PHE A 97 0.47 -2.09 -13.97
CA PHE A 97 -0.16 -2.26 -12.67
C PHE A 97 0.72 -3.10 -11.75
N ILE A 98 0.42 -3.03 -10.46
CA ILE A 98 0.77 -4.09 -9.52
C ILE A 98 -0.50 -4.82 -9.09
N VAL A 99 -0.42 -6.14 -8.97
CA VAL A 99 -1.51 -6.98 -8.48
C VAL A 99 -1.07 -7.61 -7.16
N GLN A 100 -1.85 -7.40 -6.11
CA GLN A 100 -1.56 -7.88 -4.77
C GLN A 100 -2.59 -8.90 -4.30
N SER A 101 -2.12 -9.87 -3.51
CA SER A 101 -2.98 -10.73 -2.71
C SER A 101 -3.92 -9.89 -1.84
N LEU A 102 -5.20 -10.25 -1.77
CA LEU A 102 -6.18 -9.58 -0.94
C LEU A 102 -6.04 -10.06 0.51
N ILE A 103 -5.79 -9.12 1.42
CA ILE A 103 -5.87 -9.36 2.86
C ILE A 103 -7.31 -9.13 3.28
N GLY A 104 -7.89 -10.11 3.95
CA GLY A 104 -9.29 -10.16 4.32
C GLY A 104 -9.50 -10.73 5.71
N ASN A 105 -10.64 -11.38 5.92
CA ASN A 105 -10.82 -12.24 7.09
C ASN A 105 -10.36 -13.68 6.80
N TYR A 106 -10.44 -14.55 7.80
CA TYR A 106 -9.99 -15.95 7.71
C TYR A 106 -10.70 -16.82 6.66
N ARG A 107 -11.87 -16.39 6.16
CA ARG A 107 -12.70 -17.14 5.20
C ARG A 107 -12.37 -16.83 3.74
N TRP A 108 -11.85 -15.64 3.43
CA TRP A 108 -11.71 -15.19 2.04
C TRP A 108 -10.41 -14.45 1.71
N SER A 109 -9.46 -14.38 2.65
CA SER A 109 -8.11 -13.88 2.33
C SER A 109 -7.42 -14.79 1.32
N THR A 110 -6.64 -14.20 0.42
CA THR A 110 -5.99 -14.98 -0.65
C THR A 110 -4.66 -15.57 -0.19
N PHE A 111 -4.37 -16.77 -0.69
CA PHE A 111 -3.16 -17.50 -0.32
C PHE A 111 -1.90 -16.89 -0.96
N SER A 112 -0.79 -16.99 -0.24
CA SER A 112 0.55 -16.76 -0.77
C SER A 112 1.52 -17.86 -0.33
N GLU A 113 2.65 -17.99 -1.04
CA GLU A 113 3.73 -18.93 -0.69
C GLU A 113 4.31 -18.68 0.71
N ALA A 114 4.22 -17.44 1.21
CA ALA A 114 4.68 -17.04 2.54
C ALA A 114 3.62 -17.22 3.64
N GLY A 115 2.43 -17.72 3.28
CA GLY A 115 1.28 -17.85 4.19
C GLY A 115 0.11 -16.95 3.80
N VAL A 116 -0.88 -16.85 4.69
CA VAL A 116 -2.08 -16.04 4.50
C VAL A 116 -2.10 -14.95 5.56
N PHE A 117 -2.21 -13.70 5.12
CA PHE A 117 -2.44 -12.58 6.02
C PHE A 117 -3.92 -12.38 6.26
N TYR A 118 -4.27 -12.00 7.48
CA TYR A 118 -5.64 -11.67 7.88
C TYR A 118 -5.66 -10.31 8.54
N HIS A 119 -6.73 -9.54 8.33
CA HIS A 119 -6.98 -8.35 9.11
C HIS A 119 -7.29 -8.73 10.56
N VAL A 120 -6.48 -8.23 11.49
CA VAL A 120 -6.82 -8.19 12.91
C VAL A 120 -8.03 -7.25 13.11
N GLY A 121 -8.01 -6.12 12.40
CA GLY A 121 -9.06 -5.10 12.48
C GLY A 121 -9.11 -4.39 13.82
N THR A 122 -10.13 -3.57 14.03
CA THR A 122 -10.40 -2.91 15.31
C THR A 122 -10.92 -3.91 16.34
N MET A 123 -10.80 -3.57 17.63
CA MET A 123 -11.59 -4.21 18.68
C MET A 123 -13.07 -4.22 18.31
N PRO A 124 -13.79 -5.33 18.52
CA PRO A 124 -15.20 -5.41 18.22
C PRO A 124 -15.99 -4.33 18.97
N ASN A 125 -16.88 -3.65 18.27
CA ASN A 125 -17.80 -2.72 18.93
C ASN A 125 -18.94 -3.49 19.65
N LYS A 126 -19.88 -2.77 20.28
CA LYS A 126 -21.03 -3.37 20.99
C LYS A 126 -21.94 -4.26 20.12
N LYS A 127 -21.84 -4.16 18.79
CA LYS A 127 -22.56 -5.00 17.82
C LYS A 127 -21.70 -6.14 17.27
N ASN A 128 -20.52 -6.39 17.86
CA ASN A 128 -19.51 -7.33 17.40
C ASN A 128 -18.96 -7.03 16.00
N ASN A 129 -19.07 -5.78 15.55
CA ASN A 129 -18.48 -5.37 14.27
C ASN A 129 -16.99 -5.07 14.45
N ILE A 130 -16.18 -5.65 13.58
CA ILE A 130 -14.76 -5.35 13.41
C ILE A 130 -14.61 -4.51 12.13
N TYR A 131 -13.78 -3.48 12.18
CA TYR A 131 -13.47 -2.63 11.03
C TYR A 131 -12.03 -2.86 10.59
N VAL A 132 -11.78 -2.75 9.29
CA VAL A 132 -10.40 -2.69 8.81
C VAL A 132 -9.81 -1.36 9.26
N ALA A 133 -8.60 -1.39 9.80
CA ALA A 133 -7.86 -0.20 10.15
C ALA A 133 -6.44 -0.31 9.60
N ASP A 134 -5.86 0.82 9.21
CA ASP A 134 -4.42 0.92 8.97
C ASP A 134 -3.71 1.57 10.15
N LEU A 135 -2.40 1.40 10.25
CA LEU A 135 -1.57 2.14 11.20
C LEU A 135 -0.51 2.91 10.41
N ARG A 136 -0.43 4.22 10.64
CA ARG A 136 0.56 5.08 10.02
C ARG A 136 1.54 5.56 11.07
N PHE A 137 2.72 4.98 11.02
CA PHE A 137 3.85 5.38 11.84
C PHE A 137 4.75 6.30 11.02
N MET A 138 5.04 7.48 11.53
CA MET A 138 5.95 8.45 10.92
C MET A 138 7.24 8.52 11.73
N VAL A 139 8.38 8.46 11.04
CA VAL A 139 9.71 8.56 11.64
C VAL A 139 10.48 9.73 11.05
N GLY A 140 11.29 10.36 11.89
CA GLY A 140 12.33 11.31 11.50
C GLY A 140 13.69 10.63 11.51
N SER A 141 14.68 11.27 10.88
CA SER A 141 16.07 10.84 10.91
C SER A 141 16.94 12.02 11.35
N GLY A 142 17.92 11.74 12.21
CA GLY A 142 18.88 12.71 12.71
C GLY A 142 20.24 12.05 12.99
N PRO A 143 21.22 12.80 13.53
CA PRO A 143 22.56 12.29 13.82
C PRO A 143 22.58 11.04 14.73
N GLU A 144 21.63 10.94 15.66
CA GLU A 144 21.47 9.81 16.59
C GLU A 144 20.64 8.64 16.02
N GLY A 145 20.23 8.72 14.75
CA GLY A 145 19.43 7.70 14.07
C GLY A 145 17.97 8.09 13.87
N PHE A 146 17.11 7.07 13.69
CA PHE A 146 15.68 7.26 13.50
C PHE A 146 14.97 7.52 14.84
N TYR A 147 13.91 8.33 14.80
CA TYR A 147 13.06 8.61 15.96
C TYR A 147 11.59 8.73 15.55
N PRO A 148 10.63 8.36 16.41
CA PRO A 148 9.21 8.49 16.14
C PRO A 148 8.79 9.97 16.06
N LEU A 149 7.92 10.31 15.11
CA LEU A 149 7.34 11.65 14.96
C LEU A 149 5.86 11.68 15.33
N ALA A 150 5.09 10.77 14.74
CA ALA A 150 3.65 10.74 14.91
C ALA A 150 3.11 9.38 14.51
N ILE A 151 2.03 8.98 15.17
CA ILE A 151 1.32 7.74 14.86
C ILE A 151 -0.16 8.09 14.81
N TYR A 152 -0.86 7.56 13.82
CA TYR A 152 -2.31 7.66 13.72
C TYR A 152 -2.85 6.49 12.90
N SER A 153 -4.13 6.25 12.99
CA SER A 153 -4.82 5.18 12.27
C SER A 153 -6.04 5.72 11.55
N ARG A 154 -6.48 4.99 10.53
CA ARG A 154 -7.71 5.27 9.80
C ARG A 154 -8.49 3.98 9.67
N ARG A 155 -9.80 4.03 9.92
CA ARG A 155 -10.68 2.87 9.72
C ARG A 155 -11.45 2.93 8.42
N SER A 156 -11.90 1.77 7.96
CA SER A 156 -12.86 1.63 6.87
C SER A 156 -14.22 2.23 7.24
N LYS A 157 -15.06 2.45 6.23
CA LYS A 157 -16.38 3.07 6.41
C LYS A 157 -17.39 2.08 6.98
N VAL A 158 -17.33 0.83 6.53
CA VAL A 158 -18.21 -0.24 6.98
C VAL A 158 -17.42 -1.41 7.59
N PRO A 159 -18.05 -2.22 8.45
CA PRO A 159 -17.40 -3.39 9.04
C PRO A 159 -16.89 -4.37 7.99
N LEU A 160 -15.89 -5.16 8.38
CA LEU A 160 -15.40 -6.29 7.61
C LEU A 160 -16.50 -7.36 7.51
N ALA A 161 -16.95 -7.65 6.29
CA ALA A 161 -17.98 -8.64 6.04
C ALA A 161 -17.47 -10.05 6.34
N GLU A 162 -18.36 -10.93 6.83
CA GLU A 162 -18.02 -12.33 7.05
C GLU A 162 -17.77 -13.06 5.72
N LYS A 163 -18.56 -12.76 4.69
CA LYS A 163 -18.51 -13.37 3.35
C LYS A 163 -18.53 -12.29 2.28
N LEU A 164 -18.02 -12.62 1.10
CA LEU A 164 -18.10 -11.80 -0.10
C LEU A 164 -19.33 -12.23 -0.90
N ASP A 165 -20.45 -11.53 -0.74
CA ASP A 165 -21.72 -11.80 -1.45
C ASP A 165 -22.14 -10.65 -2.38
N GLY A 166 -21.27 -9.65 -2.55
CA GLY A 166 -21.53 -8.46 -3.37
C GLY A 166 -22.50 -7.45 -2.76
N SER A 167 -22.99 -7.67 -1.53
CA SER A 167 -23.92 -6.74 -0.86
C SER A 167 -23.24 -5.45 -0.36
N VAL A 168 -21.92 -5.50 -0.16
CA VAL A 168 -21.12 -4.41 0.37
C VAL A 168 -20.01 -4.05 -0.63
N SER A 169 -19.84 -2.76 -0.89
CA SER A 169 -18.71 -2.27 -1.69
C SER A 169 -17.38 -2.66 -1.04
N PRO A 170 -16.48 -3.34 -1.76
CA PRO A 170 -15.18 -3.71 -1.20
C PRO A 170 -14.36 -2.49 -0.76
N TRP A 171 -14.48 -1.37 -1.47
CA TRP A 171 -13.80 -0.13 -1.09
C TRP A 171 -14.31 0.44 0.23
N ASP A 172 -15.61 0.45 0.47
CA ASP A 172 -16.16 0.92 1.75
C ASP A 172 -15.72 0.02 2.92
N MET A 173 -15.51 -1.27 2.66
CA MET A 173 -15.14 -2.29 3.64
C MET A 173 -13.64 -2.31 3.97
N LEU A 174 -12.77 -2.16 2.97
CA LEU A 174 -11.32 -2.36 3.09
C LEU A 174 -10.53 -1.05 2.92
N GLY A 175 -11.10 -0.04 2.27
CA GLY A 175 -10.47 1.24 2.02
C GLY A 175 -10.47 2.13 3.26
N THR A 176 -9.27 2.47 3.75
CA THR A 176 -9.08 3.35 4.92
C THR A 176 -8.80 4.81 4.54
N ASN A 177 -8.79 5.13 3.24
CA ASN A 177 -8.55 6.51 2.81
C ASN A 177 -9.66 7.45 3.30
N LEU A 178 -9.29 8.62 3.82
CA LEU A 178 -10.25 9.58 4.36
C LEU A 178 -10.76 10.54 3.28
N SER A 179 -9.94 10.82 2.27
CA SER A 179 -10.27 11.77 1.22
C SER A 179 -11.25 11.15 0.22
N PHE A 180 -12.29 11.90 -0.15
CA PHE A 180 -13.25 11.53 -1.17
C PHE A 180 -13.58 12.73 -2.06
N LYS A 181 -13.95 12.45 -3.31
CA LYS A 181 -14.30 13.46 -4.30
C LYS A 181 -15.82 13.69 -4.25
N LYS A 182 -16.23 14.96 -4.17
CA LYS A 182 -17.64 15.38 -4.24
C LYS A 182 -18.14 15.39 -5.69
N PRO A 183 -19.47 15.40 -5.90
CA PRO A 183 -20.05 15.47 -7.25
C PRO A 183 -19.62 16.73 -8.04
N ASP A 184 -19.32 17.83 -7.37
CA ASP A 184 -18.83 19.08 -7.96
C ASP A 184 -17.33 19.05 -8.32
N GLY A 185 -16.66 17.91 -8.08
CA GLY A 185 -15.25 17.70 -8.35
C GLY A 185 -14.29 18.16 -7.24
N THR A 186 -14.80 18.81 -6.18
CA THR A 186 -13.99 19.19 -5.02
C THR A 186 -13.67 18.00 -4.12
N TRP A 187 -12.71 18.16 -3.21
CA TRP A 187 -12.31 17.12 -2.27
C TRP A 187 -12.81 17.43 -0.86
N ASP A 188 -13.21 16.38 -0.14
CA ASP A 188 -13.48 16.44 1.29
C ASP A 188 -12.75 15.32 2.02
N THR A 189 -12.80 15.35 3.36
CA THR A 189 -12.17 14.36 4.24
C THR A 189 -13.16 13.88 5.29
N ASP A 190 -13.34 12.56 5.37
CA ASP A 190 -14.12 11.94 6.45
C ASP A 190 -13.26 11.79 7.72
N SER A 191 -13.17 12.87 8.49
CA SER A 191 -12.41 12.92 9.74
C SER A 191 -12.98 12.03 10.84
N SER A 192 -14.23 11.58 10.74
CA SER A 192 -14.88 10.71 11.74
C SER A 192 -14.30 9.29 11.81
N ARG A 193 -13.47 8.93 10.81
CA ARG A 193 -12.75 7.65 10.72
C ARG A 193 -11.27 7.76 11.06
N LEU A 194 -10.79 8.95 11.37
CA LEU A 194 -9.45 9.16 11.91
C LEU A 194 -9.42 8.68 13.36
N LEU A 195 -8.44 7.85 13.69
CA LEU A 195 -8.22 7.33 15.03
C LEU A 195 -6.86 7.83 15.52
N LEU A 196 -6.88 8.67 16.55
CA LEU A 196 -5.68 9.27 17.11
C LEU A 196 -5.09 8.41 18.22
N MET A 197 -3.84 8.66 18.57
CA MET A 197 -3.15 8.01 19.70
C MET A 197 -3.53 8.70 21.02
N ASP A 198 -4.82 8.90 21.25
CA ASP A 198 -5.36 9.43 22.49
C ASP A 198 -5.98 8.31 23.34
N ARG A 199 -6.32 8.63 24.60
CA ARG A 199 -6.88 7.65 25.55
C ARG A 199 -8.23 7.06 25.12
N LYS A 200 -8.92 7.71 24.18
CA LYS A 200 -10.27 7.35 23.76
C LYS A 200 -10.21 6.42 22.56
N ASP A 201 -9.46 6.79 21.54
CA ASP A 201 -9.47 6.12 20.24
C ASP A 201 -8.45 4.99 20.15
N PHE A 202 -7.33 5.07 20.89
CA PHE A 202 -6.25 4.08 20.80
C PHE A 202 -6.73 2.65 21.16
N ASN A 203 -7.57 2.54 22.20
CA ASN A 203 -8.12 1.25 22.64
C ASN A 203 -9.03 0.59 21.60
N ILE A 204 -9.50 1.33 20.59
CA ILE A 204 -10.30 0.79 19.48
C ILE A 204 -9.42 -0.04 18.55
N LEU A 205 -8.12 0.27 18.44
CA LEU A 205 -7.21 -0.43 17.52
C LEU A 205 -6.85 -1.83 18.01
N GLY A 206 -6.86 -2.07 19.33
CA GLY A 206 -6.47 -3.36 19.89
C GLY A 206 -4.99 -3.69 19.72
N ILE A 207 -4.13 -2.69 19.51
CA ILE A 207 -2.69 -2.85 19.33
C ILE A 207 -1.94 -2.66 20.66
N GLY A 208 -0.92 -3.48 20.87
CA GLY A 208 -0.03 -3.46 22.02
C GLY A 208 1.32 -2.77 21.75
N LEU A 209 2.21 -2.87 22.74
CA LEU A 209 3.57 -2.33 22.61
C LEU A 209 4.37 -3.08 21.53
N ASP A 210 4.24 -4.41 21.46
CA ASP A 210 4.96 -5.23 20.48
C ASP A 210 4.56 -4.85 19.05
N ASP A 211 3.26 -4.64 18.78
CA ASP A 211 2.77 -4.17 17.48
C ASP A 211 3.35 -2.79 17.10
N LEU A 212 3.54 -1.90 18.08
CA LEU A 212 4.13 -0.58 17.87
C LEU A 212 5.63 -0.66 17.60
N ILE A 213 6.34 -1.58 18.25
CA ILE A 213 7.75 -1.86 18.00
C ILE A 213 7.92 -2.41 16.58
N ASP A 214 7.09 -3.40 16.20
CA ASP A 214 7.11 -3.97 14.86
C ASP A 214 6.77 -2.92 13.80
N ALA A 215 5.75 -2.09 14.03
CA ALA A 215 5.40 -0.98 13.15
C ALA A 215 6.55 0.02 12.98
N TYR A 216 7.28 0.33 14.06
CA TYR A 216 8.48 1.17 13.99
C TYR A 216 9.58 0.52 13.16
N ILE A 217 9.89 -0.76 13.40
CA ILE A 217 10.90 -1.51 12.64
C ILE A 217 10.53 -1.57 11.16
N GLN A 218 9.31 -1.98 10.82
CA GLN A 218 8.82 -2.05 9.44
C GLN A 218 8.92 -0.70 8.73
N THR A 219 8.60 0.40 9.45
CA THR A 219 8.71 1.76 8.91
C THR A 219 10.16 2.15 8.64
N VAL A 220 11.07 1.91 9.59
CA VAL A 220 12.50 2.22 9.44
C VAL A 220 13.11 1.43 8.29
N LEU A 221 12.86 0.12 8.22
CA LEU A 221 13.37 -0.72 7.14
C LEU A 221 12.85 -0.26 5.77
N SER A 222 11.56 0.09 5.68
CA SER A 222 10.95 0.62 4.45
C SER A 222 11.58 1.93 4.00
N VAL A 223 11.87 2.85 4.93
CA VAL A 223 12.56 4.11 4.64
C VAL A 223 13.98 3.86 4.14
N ILE A 224 14.72 2.95 4.79
CA ILE A 224 16.08 2.58 4.37
C ILE A 224 16.08 1.96 2.97
N ALA A 225 15.12 1.09 2.66
CA ALA A 225 14.99 0.50 1.33
C ALA A 225 14.79 1.57 0.24
N ILE A 226 13.88 2.52 0.48
CA ILE A 226 13.63 3.63 -0.46
C ILE A 226 14.86 4.52 -0.60
N ASP A 227 15.57 4.83 0.49
CA ASP A 227 16.81 5.62 0.45
C ASP A 227 17.93 4.90 -0.33
N LYS A 228 18.09 3.59 -0.13
CA LYS A 228 19.02 2.75 -0.91
C LYS A 228 18.67 2.75 -2.40
N MET A 229 17.38 2.65 -2.74
CA MET A 229 16.92 2.75 -4.13
C MET A 229 17.20 4.14 -4.71
N ALA A 230 16.94 5.21 -3.96
CA ALA A 230 17.24 6.57 -4.37
C ALA A 230 18.74 6.76 -4.67
N LYS A 231 19.62 6.27 -3.79
CA LYS A 231 21.08 6.27 -4.00
C LYS A 231 21.47 5.46 -5.24
N THR A 232 20.84 4.32 -5.46
CA THR A 232 21.08 3.45 -6.63
C THR A 232 20.74 4.14 -7.95
N LEU A 233 19.70 4.99 -7.96
CA LEU A 233 19.24 5.75 -9.11
C LEU A 233 20.12 6.98 -9.43
N ILE A 234 21.12 7.29 -8.60
CA ILE A 234 22.08 8.38 -8.82
C ILE A 234 23.47 7.80 -9.08
N ASN A 235 24.21 8.39 -10.04
CA ASN A 235 25.60 8.02 -10.28
C ASN A 235 26.59 8.80 -9.40
N SER A 236 27.87 8.43 -9.45
CA SER A 236 28.93 9.10 -8.67
C SER A 236 29.10 10.59 -8.98
N LYS A 237 28.52 11.10 -10.08
CA LYS A 237 28.50 12.52 -10.46
C LYS A 237 27.22 13.23 -10.03
N GLY A 238 26.37 12.61 -9.22
CA GLY A 238 25.09 13.17 -8.78
C GLY A 238 23.99 13.20 -9.85
N LYS A 239 24.19 12.54 -11.00
CA LYS A 239 23.21 12.54 -12.10
C LYS A 239 22.27 11.34 -12.01
N PHE A 240 21.01 11.57 -12.35
CA PHE A 240 19.98 10.53 -12.44
C PHE A 240 20.28 9.51 -13.54
N ARG A 241 20.21 8.23 -13.19
CA ARG A 241 20.48 7.10 -14.09
C ARG A 241 19.21 6.74 -14.88
N LYS A 242 18.84 7.57 -15.86
CA LYS A 242 17.63 7.39 -16.70
C LYS A 242 17.49 5.94 -17.24
N LYS A 243 18.56 5.35 -17.77
CA LYS A 243 18.55 3.96 -18.30
C LYS A 243 18.21 2.91 -17.23
N LEU A 244 18.78 3.05 -16.03
CA LEU A 244 18.50 2.14 -14.92
C LEU A 244 17.06 2.30 -14.43
N PHE A 245 16.58 3.55 -14.31
CA PHE A 245 15.19 3.80 -13.95
C PHE A 245 14.24 3.13 -14.95
N ARG A 246 14.46 3.30 -16.27
CA ARG A 246 13.67 2.65 -17.32
C ARG A 246 13.66 1.13 -17.22
N SER A 247 14.78 0.50 -16.85
CA SER A 247 14.81 -0.96 -16.64
C SER A 247 14.07 -1.42 -15.39
N LEU A 248 13.96 -0.56 -14.37
CA LEU A 248 13.26 -0.85 -13.13
C LEU A 248 11.78 -0.44 -13.17
N ASN A 249 11.41 0.48 -14.06
CA ASN A 249 10.06 0.97 -14.23
C ASN A 249 9.83 1.22 -15.73
N GLY A 250 9.22 0.24 -16.39
CA GLY A 250 9.13 0.17 -17.85
C GLY A 250 7.87 0.80 -18.43
N ASP A 251 7.11 1.55 -17.65
CA ASP A 251 5.88 2.19 -18.11
C ASP A 251 6.22 3.40 -19.01
N GLU A 252 5.98 3.28 -20.32
CA GLU A 252 6.36 4.30 -21.30
C GLU A 252 5.64 5.63 -21.08
N LYS A 253 4.41 5.62 -20.55
CA LYS A 253 3.66 6.84 -20.23
C LYS A 253 4.33 7.62 -19.10
N LEU A 254 4.68 6.93 -18.02
CA LEU A 254 5.45 7.54 -16.94
C LEU A 254 6.82 8.05 -17.45
N LEU A 255 7.49 7.26 -18.29
CA LEU A 255 8.81 7.64 -18.81
C LEU A 255 8.74 8.90 -19.67
N GLN A 256 7.67 9.09 -20.46
CA GLN A 256 7.44 10.32 -21.21
C GLN A 256 7.31 11.53 -20.28
N GLU A 257 6.54 11.41 -19.18
CA GLU A 257 6.34 12.51 -18.22
C GLU A 257 7.64 12.97 -17.53
N ILE A 258 8.54 12.04 -17.21
CA ILE A 258 9.72 12.33 -16.36
C ILE A 258 11.03 12.45 -17.12
N MET A 259 11.10 11.97 -18.37
CA MET A 259 12.36 11.92 -19.13
C MET A 259 12.49 12.96 -20.24
N GLU A 260 11.44 13.74 -20.50
CA GLU A 260 11.54 15.05 -21.17
C GLU A 260 12.58 15.95 -20.46
#